data_AF-A0A9E0FH45-F1
#
_entry.id   AF-A0A9E0FH45-F1
#
_cell.length_a   1.000
_cell.length_b   1.000
_cell.length_c   1.000
_cell.angle_alpha   90.00
_cell.angle_beta   90.00
_cell.angle_gamma   90.00
#
_symmetry.space_group_name_H-M   'P 1'
#
loop_
_entity.id
_entity.type
_entity.pdbx_description
1 polymer ?
#
loop_
_entity_poly.entity_id
_entity_poly.type
_entity_poly.pdbx_seq_one_letter_code
_entity_poly.pdbx_strand_id
1 'polypeptide(L)'
;MNSILSVFILSAFFSIRVFAQSTDVSTLEPINELGKGEYKGYTGGLYPNGSNTMPSAFYTDAIAAASAVQPLDSKGNPSANGKVGLISIGPSTVFMFSEDLATKITRVPGINPKITFINGGVPAQDLNKIHDQQAKYWVNVESRVAQAGLTNAQIQV
;
A
#
# COMPACT_ATOMS: atom_id res chain seq x y z
N MET A 1 45.65 51.64 14.72
CA MET A 1 45.35 50.55 15.68
C MET A 1 43.88 50.21 15.52
N ASN A 2 43.56 49.18 14.73
CA ASN A 2 42.18 48.79 14.43
C ASN A 2 41.79 47.65 15.36
N SER A 3 40.77 47.88 16.19
CA SER A 3 40.25 46.87 17.13
C SER A 3 39.26 45.97 16.38
N ILE A 4 39.57 44.68 16.29
CA ILE A 4 38.71 43.64 15.70
C ILE A 4 37.76 43.15 16.80
N LEU A 5 36.47 43.46 16.67
CA LEU A 5 35.42 42.91 17.53
C LEU A 5 35.09 41.50 17.03
N SER A 6 35.50 40.47 17.78
CA SER A 6 35.15 39.08 17.50
C SER A 6 33.78 38.77 18.11
N VAL A 7 32.78 38.46 17.28
CA VAL A 7 31.47 37.98 17.73
C VAL A 7 31.52 36.45 17.81
N PHE A 8 31.53 35.91 19.02
CA PHE A 8 31.29 34.49 19.25
C PHE A 8 29.78 34.24 19.28
N ILE A 9 29.23 33.62 18.22
CA ILE A 9 27.86 33.11 18.23
C ILE A 9 27.88 31.74 18.91
N LEU A 10 27.48 31.71 20.19
CA LEU A 10 27.26 30.47 20.93
C LEU A 10 25.98 29.82 20.39
N SER A 11 26.13 28.84 19.50
CA SER A 11 25.01 28.03 19.02
C SER A 11 24.60 27.04 20.11
N ALA A 12 23.57 27.36 20.86
CA ALA A 12 22.93 26.40 21.76
C ALA A 12 22.18 25.37 20.90
N PHE A 13 22.76 24.17 20.75
CA PHE A 13 22.03 23.02 20.24
C PHE A 13 20.96 22.62 21.26
N PHE A 14 19.76 23.19 21.14
CA PHE A 14 18.59 22.62 21.79
C PHE A 14 18.32 21.27 21.15
N SER A 15 18.74 20.19 21.83
CA SER A 15 18.28 18.85 21.51
C SER A 15 16.78 18.82 21.81
N ILE A 16 15.94 18.97 20.78
CA ILE A 16 14.55 18.57 20.88
C ILE A 16 14.59 17.08 21.19
N ARG A 17 14.28 16.71 22.43
CA ARG A 17 13.94 15.34 22.77
C ARG A 17 12.65 15.06 22.02
N VAL A 18 12.76 14.46 20.83
CA VAL A 18 11.64 13.74 20.25
C VAL A 18 11.34 12.63 21.23
N PHE A 19 10.26 12.77 22.00
CA PHE A 19 9.76 11.64 22.76
C PHE A 19 9.45 10.56 21.74
N ALA A 20 10.17 9.44 21.82
CA ALA A 20 9.76 8.24 21.13
C ALA A 20 8.32 7.96 21.53
N GLN A 21 7.49 7.54 20.57
CA GLN A 21 6.18 7.01 20.86
C GLN A 21 6.34 5.94 21.96
N SER A 22 5.52 5.99 23.02
CA SER A 22 5.59 5.00 24.11
C SER A 22 5.67 3.60 23.49
N THR A 23 6.75 2.88 23.74
CA THR A 23 6.95 1.51 23.25
C THR A 23 6.16 0.51 24.08
N ASP A 24 5.61 0.94 25.22
CA ASP A 24 4.68 0.15 26.00
C ASP A 24 3.29 0.19 25.36
N VAL A 25 3.07 -0.78 24.47
CA VAL A 25 1.76 -1.06 23.87
C VAL A 25 0.96 -2.07 24.68
N SER A 26 1.48 -2.55 25.83
CA SER A 26 0.77 -3.52 26.66
C SER A 26 -0.50 -2.95 27.28
N THR A 27 -0.59 -1.63 27.37
CA THR A 27 -1.77 -0.90 27.83
C THR A 27 -2.76 -0.56 26.72
N LEU A 28 -2.43 -0.84 25.46
CA LEU A 28 -3.31 -0.64 24.32
C LEU A 28 -3.96 -1.97 23.96
N GLU A 29 -5.27 -2.02 24.06
CA GLU A 29 -6.04 -3.19 23.65
C GLU A 29 -5.93 -3.37 22.11
N PRO A 30 -5.59 -4.58 21.62
CA PRO A 30 -5.56 -4.88 20.19
C PRO A 30 -6.87 -4.51 19.50
N ILE A 31 -6.82 -4.14 18.21
CA ILE A 31 -8.01 -3.69 17.49
C ILE A 31 -9.13 -4.74 17.47
N ASN A 32 -8.78 -6.02 17.40
CA ASN A 32 -9.74 -7.12 17.47
C ASN A 32 -10.28 -7.37 18.89
N GLU A 33 -9.68 -6.80 19.93
CA GLU A 33 -10.14 -6.96 21.31
C GLU A 33 -10.97 -5.75 21.77
N LEU A 34 -10.69 -4.56 21.23
CA LEU A 34 -11.45 -3.33 21.49
C LEU A 34 -12.97 -3.49 21.34
N GLY A 35 -13.43 -4.36 20.42
CA GLY A 35 -14.85 -4.57 20.16
C GLY A 35 -15.57 -3.25 19.83
N LYS A 36 -16.58 -2.90 20.63
CA LYS A 36 -17.32 -1.62 20.50
C LYS A 36 -16.62 -0.43 21.15
N GLY A 37 -15.48 -0.64 21.80
CA GLY A 37 -14.63 0.43 22.30
C GLY A 37 -14.02 1.25 21.17
N GLU A 38 -13.45 2.40 21.52
CA GLU A 38 -12.86 3.33 20.55
C GLU A 38 -11.40 3.63 20.88
N TYR A 39 -10.60 3.77 19.83
CA TYR A 39 -9.26 4.35 19.90
C TYR A 39 -9.22 5.59 19.01
N LYS A 40 -8.97 6.76 19.61
CA LYS A 40 -8.96 8.06 18.90
C LYS A 40 -10.24 8.35 18.09
N GLY A 41 -11.40 7.91 18.58
CA GLY A 41 -12.70 8.10 17.93
C GLY A 41 -13.01 7.09 16.84
N TYR A 42 -12.18 6.05 16.66
CA TYR A 42 -12.44 4.95 15.74
C TYR A 42 -12.83 3.71 16.53
N THR A 43 -13.99 3.14 16.21
CA THR A 43 -14.46 1.87 16.78
C THR A 43 -13.49 0.74 16.44
N GLY A 44 -13.26 -0.16 17.39
CA GLY A 44 -12.50 -1.39 17.19
C GLY A 44 -13.21 -2.41 16.30
N GLY A 45 -12.71 -3.65 16.35
CA GLY A 45 -13.13 -4.75 15.49
C GLY A 45 -12.46 -4.74 14.12
N LEU A 46 -12.30 -5.91 13.53
CA LEU A 46 -11.81 -6.06 12.14
C LEU A 46 -12.86 -5.67 11.09
N TYR A 47 -14.12 -5.53 11.51
CA TYR A 47 -15.29 -5.22 10.69
C TYR A 47 -16.20 -4.21 11.38
N PRO A 48 -17.13 -3.55 10.65
CA PRO A 48 -18.02 -2.55 11.22
C PRO A 48 -18.74 -3.01 12.49
N ASN A 49 -19.06 -2.03 13.34
CA ASN A 49 -19.76 -2.21 14.62
C ASN A 49 -18.98 -3.02 15.69
N GLY A 50 -17.64 -3.05 15.63
CA GLY A 50 -16.84 -3.74 16.64
C GLY A 50 -16.76 -5.25 16.48
N SER A 51 -17.01 -5.76 15.28
CA SER A 51 -17.05 -7.20 14.99
C SER A 51 -15.70 -7.70 14.50
N ASN A 52 -15.34 -8.93 14.86
CA ASN A 52 -14.27 -9.70 14.19
C ASN A 52 -14.81 -10.76 13.23
N THR A 53 -16.12 -10.91 13.17
CA THR A 53 -16.77 -11.80 12.21
C THR A 53 -16.98 -11.03 10.92
N MET A 54 -16.40 -11.53 9.83
CA MET A 54 -16.60 -11.00 8.48
C MET A 54 -18.09 -11.04 8.11
N PRO A 55 -18.70 -9.90 7.74
CA PRO A 55 -20.05 -9.92 7.21
C PRO A 55 -20.11 -10.73 5.92
N SER A 56 -21.15 -11.54 5.74
CA SER A 56 -21.29 -12.43 4.59
C SER A 56 -21.25 -11.70 3.24
N ALA A 57 -21.69 -10.44 3.18
CA ALA A 57 -21.59 -9.60 2.00
C ALA A 57 -20.15 -9.46 1.49
N PHE A 58 -19.17 -9.25 2.38
CA PHE A 58 -17.76 -9.13 1.99
C PHE A 58 -17.23 -10.41 1.35
N TYR A 59 -17.63 -11.57 1.87
CA TYR A 59 -17.24 -12.86 1.29
C TYR A 59 -17.87 -13.05 -0.09
N THR A 60 -19.17 -12.76 -0.23
CA THR A 60 -19.88 -12.85 -1.50
C THR A 60 -19.26 -11.93 -2.55
N ASP A 61 -18.94 -10.69 -2.18
CA ASP A 61 -18.30 -9.72 -3.06
C ASP A 61 -16.90 -10.19 -3.50
N ALA A 62 -16.12 -10.74 -2.56
CA ALA A 62 -14.80 -11.28 -2.85
C ALA A 62 -14.87 -12.49 -3.82
N ILE A 63 -15.83 -13.40 -3.64
CA ILE A 63 -16.03 -14.53 -4.55
C ILE A 63 -16.49 -14.05 -5.93
N ALA A 64 -17.37 -13.05 -6.00
CA ALA A 64 -17.83 -12.47 -7.26
C ALA A 64 -16.67 -11.80 -8.03
N ALA A 65 -15.85 -11.00 -7.34
CA ALA A 65 -14.65 -10.38 -7.92
C ALA A 65 -13.65 -11.43 -8.42
N ALA A 66 -13.30 -12.40 -7.57
CA ALA A 66 -12.37 -13.47 -7.93
C ALA A 66 -12.86 -14.30 -9.13
N SER A 67 -14.17 -14.54 -9.24
CA SER A 67 -14.76 -15.30 -10.35
C SER A 67 -14.77 -14.53 -11.67
N ALA A 68 -14.68 -13.20 -11.63
CA ALA A 68 -14.62 -12.34 -12.82
C ALA A 68 -13.20 -12.25 -13.41
N VAL A 69 -12.17 -12.62 -12.64
CA VAL A 69 -10.77 -12.54 -13.07
C VAL A 69 -10.53 -13.47 -14.25
N GLN A 70 -10.18 -12.87 -15.39
CA GLN A 70 -9.88 -13.60 -16.62
C GLN A 70 -8.88 -12.83 -17.49
N PRO A 71 -8.21 -13.48 -18.45
CA PRO A 71 -7.26 -12.77 -19.29
C PRO A 71 -7.97 -11.76 -20.20
N LEU A 72 -7.47 -10.52 -20.22
CA LEU A 72 -8.01 -9.41 -20.99
C LEU A 72 -7.02 -8.97 -22.08
N ASP A 73 -7.54 -8.49 -23.22
CA ASP A 73 -6.76 -7.77 -24.22
C ASP A 73 -6.43 -6.34 -23.76
N SER A 74 -5.64 -5.58 -24.54
CA SER A 74 -5.23 -4.23 -24.18
C SER A 74 -6.37 -3.21 -24.09
N LYS A 75 -7.58 -3.57 -24.52
CA LYS A 75 -8.80 -2.74 -24.43
C LYS A 75 -9.72 -3.19 -23.29
N GLY A 76 -9.34 -4.23 -22.53
CA GLY A 76 -10.14 -4.77 -21.42
C GLY A 76 -11.20 -5.78 -21.84
N ASN A 77 -11.17 -6.28 -23.07
CA ASN A 77 -12.10 -7.34 -23.49
C ASN A 77 -11.54 -8.72 -23.13
N PRO A 78 -12.40 -9.68 -22.74
CA PRO A 78 -11.98 -11.07 -22.54
C PRO A 78 -11.28 -11.62 -23.77
N SER A 79 -10.11 -12.23 -23.57
CA SER A 79 -9.31 -12.78 -24.67
C SER A 79 -8.54 -14.00 -24.22
N ALA A 80 -8.66 -15.11 -24.96
CA ALA A 80 -7.88 -16.30 -24.69
C ALA A 80 -6.36 -16.06 -24.81
N ASN A 81 -5.92 -15.04 -25.56
CA ASN A 81 -4.51 -14.67 -25.66
C ASN A 81 -4.15 -13.43 -24.81
N GLY A 82 -5.08 -12.98 -23.96
CA GLY A 82 -4.90 -11.84 -23.09
C GLY A 82 -4.01 -12.13 -21.87
N LYS A 83 -3.93 -11.14 -20.98
CA LYS A 83 -3.17 -11.18 -19.73
C LYS A 83 -4.07 -10.82 -18.55
N VAL A 84 -3.68 -11.27 -17.36
CA VAL A 84 -4.27 -10.87 -16.09
C VAL A 84 -3.26 -9.96 -15.38
N GLY A 85 -3.55 -8.66 -15.31
CA GLY A 85 -2.71 -7.72 -14.56
C GLY A 85 -3.03 -7.79 -13.08
N LEU A 86 -2.04 -8.16 -12.27
CA LEU A 86 -2.09 -8.14 -10.80
C LEU A 86 -1.16 -7.05 -10.30
N ILE A 87 -1.65 -6.09 -9.51
CA ILE A 87 -0.86 -4.97 -9.03
C ILE A 87 -0.90 -4.85 -7.51
N SER A 88 0.25 -4.56 -6.90
CA SER A 88 0.31 -4.09 -5.51
C SER A 88 0.28 -2.56 -5.47
N ILE A 89 -0.48 -1.97 -4.54
CA ILE A 89 -0.58 -0.51 -4.38
C ILE A 89 -0.22 -0.16 -2.95
N GLY A 90 0.70 0.78 -2.77
CA GLY A 90 1.05 1.25 -1.44
C GLY A 90 2.34 2.08 -1.37
N PRO A 91 2.69 2.50 -0.15
CA PRO A 91 3.87 3.31 0.11
C PRO A 91 5.17 2.48 0.00
N SER A 92 6.27 3.01 0.53
CA SER A 92 7.59 2.37 0.50
C SER A 92 7.63 0.93 1.02
N THR A 93 6.83 0.59 2.03
CA THR A 93 6.78 -0.79 2.57
C THR A 93 6.19 -1.76 1.56
N VAL A 94 5.12 -1.37 0.85
CA VAL A 94 4.55 -2.19 -0.22
C VAL A 94 5.53 -2.37 -1.36
N PHE A 95 6.26 -1.30 -1.72
CA PHE A 95 7.36 -1.43 -2.68
C PHE A 95 8.35 -2.51 -2.25
N MET A 96 8.88 -2.43 -1.03
CA MET A 96 9.88 -3.36 -0.51
C MET A 96 9.40 -4.81 -0.47
N PHE A 97 8.19 -5.09 0.03
CA PHE A 97 7.67 -6.46 0.12
C PHE A 97 7.28 -7.02 -1.25
N SER A 98 6.84 -6.16 -2.18
CA SER A 98 6.42 -6.57 -3.51
C SER A 98 7.60 -6.90 -4.43
N GLU A 99 8.79 -6.36 -4.18
CA GLU A 99 10.00 -6.73 -4.94
C GLU A 99 10.28 -8.23 -4.82
N ASP A 100 10.22 -8.77 -3.60
CA ASP A 100 10.44 -10.19 -3.36
C ASP A 100 9.33 -11.05 -4.01
N LEU A 101 8.07 -10.61 -3.89
CA LEU A 101 6.93 -11.27 -4.54
C LEU A 101 7.09 -11.32 -6.06
N ALA A 102 7.53 -10.23 -6.71
CA ALA A 102 7.74 -10.17 -8.14
C ALA A 102 8.74 -11.23 -8.63
N THR A 103 9.76 -11.54 -7.83
CA THR A 103 10.75 -12.58 -8.17
C THR A 103 10.26 -14.00 -7.89
N LYS A 104 9.38 -14.17 -6.89
CA LYS A 104 8.90 -15.49 -6.44
C LYS A 104 7.71 -15.99 -7.20
N ILE A 105 6.78 -15.12 -7.60
CA ILE A 105 5.49 -15.52 -8.19
C ILE A 105 5.66 -16.35 -9.48
N THR A 106 6.71 -16.10 -10.25
CA THR A 106 7.03 -16.84 -11.48
C THR A 106 7.57 -18.25 -11.23
N ARG A 107 7.93 -18.58 -9.99
CA ARG A 107 8.57 -19.84 -9.59
C ARG A 107 7.63 -20.79 -8.83
N VAL A 108 6.40 -20.35 -8.55
CA VAL A 108 5.42 -21.14 -7.79
C VAL A 108 4.61 -22.03 -8.75
N PRO A 109 4.65 -23.37 -8.59
CA PRO A 109 3.81 -24.27 -9.38
C PRO A 109 2.33 -23.95 -9.19
N GLY A 110 1.55 -24.02 -10.28
CA GLY A 110 0.10 -23.79 -10.23
C GLY A 110 -0.33 -22.32 -10.37
N ILE A 111 0.61 -21.37 -10.48
CA ILE A 111 0.28 -20.01 -10.88
C ILE A 111 -0.10 -19.97 -12.35
N ASN A 112 -1.19 -19.27 -12.67
CA ASN A 112 -1.63 -19.09 -14.04
C ASN A 112 -0.57 -18.28 -14.82
N PRO A 113 0.00 -18.83 -15.92
CA PRO A 113 1.08 -18.17 -16.66
C PRO A 113 0.66 -16.87 -17.36
N LYS A 114 -0.64 -16.56 -17.40
CA LYS A 114 -1.16 -15.30 -17.95
C LYS A 114 -1.14 -14.16 -16.92
N ILE A 115 -0.84 -14.44 -15.66
CA ILE A 115 -0.67 -13.42 -14.64
C ILE A 115 0.61 -12.64 -14.91
N THR A 116 0.49 -11.32 -14.93
CA THR A 116 1.63 -10.40 -14.92
C THR A 116 1.53 -9.55 -13.67
N PHE A 117 2.45 -9.79 -12.74
CA PHE A 117 2.54 -9.04 -11.49
C PHE A 117 3.27 -7.72 -11.71
N ILE A 118 2.72 -6.63 -11.16
CA ILE A 118 3.31 -5.29 -11.16
C ILE A 118 3.48 -4.85 -9.72
N ASN A 119 4.70 -4.49 -9.34
CA ASN A 119 4.94 -3.76 -8.10
C ASN A 119 4.53 -2.29 -8.33
N GLY A 120 3.35 -1.89 -7.85
CA GLY A 120 2.89 -0.48 -7.93
C GLY A 120 3.30 0.34 -6.71
N GLY A 121 4.00 -0.24 -5.73
CA GLY A 121 4.49 0.51 -4.58
C GLY A 121 5.53 1.57 -4.97
N VAL A 122 5.49 2.74 -4.35
CA VAL A 122 6.44 3.83 -4.68
C VAL A 122 7.33 4.15 -3.48
N PRO A 123 8.67 4.12 -3.63
CA PRO A 123 9.59 4.43 -2.54
C PRO A 123 9.44 5.89 -2.09
N ALA A 124 9.72 6.14 -0.81
CA ALA A 124 9.63 7.46 -0.19
C ALA A 124 8.25 8.17 -0.33
N GLN A 125 7.18 7.41 -0.57
CA GLN A 125 5.80 7.91 -0.54
C GLN A 125 5.07 7.41 0.71
N ASP A 126 4.11 8.20 1.18
CA ASP A 126 3.18 7.83 2.25
C ASP A 126 1.76 7.63 1.69
N LEU A 127 0.82 7.26 2.57
CA LEU A 127 -0.58 7.05 2.19
C LEU A 127 -1.28 8.34 1.73
N ASN A 128 -0.83 9.53 2.14
CA ASN A 128 -1.45 10.79 1.74
C ASN A 128 -1.29 11.03 0.24
N LYS A 129 -0.17 10.59 -0.34
CA LYS A 129 0.10 10.70 -1.78
C LYS A 129 -0.70 9.72 -2.62
N ILE A 130 -1.19 8.63 -2.04
CA ILE A 130 -2.08 7.69 -2.72
C ILE A 130 -3.50 8.25 -2.77
N HIS A 131 -3.94 8.92 -1.71
CA HIS A 131 -5.25 9.56 -1.66
C HIS A 131 -5.41 10.68 -2.71
N ASP A 132 -4.33 11.38 -3.05
CA ASP A 132 -4.34 12.39 -4.11
C ASP A 132 -4.22 11.74 -5.50
N GLN A 133 -5.33 11.71 -6.25
CA GLN A 133 -5.40 11.16 -7.60
C GLN A 133 -4.47 11.86 -8.61
N GLN A 134 -4.04 13.10 -8.34
CA GLN A 134 -3.15 13.87 -9.22
C GLN A 134 -1.68 13.77 -8.80
N ALA A 135 -1.37 13.02 -7.74
CA ALA A 135 -0.01 12.87 -7.28
C ALA A 135 0.85 12.11 -8.29
N LYS A 136 2.16 12.43 -8.30
CA LYS A 136 3.18 11.69 -9.06
C LYS A 136 3.21 10.19 -8.76
N TYR A 137 2.62 9.77 -7.63
CA TYR A 137 2.41 8.36 -7.29
C TYR A 137 1.73 7.61 -8.45
N TRP A 138 0.61 8.13 -8.96
CA TRP A 138 -0.18 7.45 -10.00
C TRP A 138 0.52 7.44 -11.35
N VAL A 139 1.28 8.48 -11.68
CA VAL A 139 2.15 8.51 -12.88
C VAL A 139 3.18 7.37 -12.85
N ASN A 140 3.78 7.10 -11.68
CA ASN A 140 4.73 6.00 -11.53
C ASN A 140 4.04 4.64 -11.68
N VAL A 141 2.85 4.48 -11.10
CA VAL A 141 2.05 3.25 -11.23
C VAL A 141 1.72 2.98 -12.70
N GLU A 142 1.19 3.97 -13.42
CA GLU A 142 0.86 3.86 -14.84
C GLU A 142 2.08 3.54 -15.70
N SER A 143 3.22 4.18 -15.42
CA SER A 143 4.49 3.90 -16.10
C SER A 143 4.92 2.43 -15.92
N ARG A 144 4.76 1.86 -14.72
CA ARG A 144 5.10 0.44 -14.47
C ARG A 144 4.13 -0.53 -15.13
N VAL A 145 2.84 -0.19 -15.19
CA VAL A 145 1.84 -0.95 -15.97
C VAL A 145 2.24 -0.98 -17.44
N ALA A 146 2.60 0.17 -18.02
CA ALA A 146 3.04 0.26 -19.40
C ALA A 146 4.35 -0.50 -19.66
N GLN A 147 5.33 -0.43 -18.74
CA GLN A 147 6.59 -1.17 -18.83
C GLN A 147 6.39 -2.70 -18.78
N ALA A 148 5.35 -3.17 -18.08
CA ALA A 148 4.95 -4.58 -18.09
C ALA A 148 4.22 -5.01 -19.38
N GLY A 149 4.04 -4.09 -20.33
CA GLY A 149 3.31 -4.33 -21.58
C GLY A 149 1.83 -4.61 -21.32
N LEU A 150 1.25 -3.87 -20.37
CA LEU A 150 -0.16 -3.90 -20.02
C LEU A 150 -0.79 -2.51 -20.17
N THR A 151 -2.11 -2.46 -20.22
CA THR A 151 -2.91 -1.24 -20.03
C THR A 151 -3.68 -1.33 -18.72
N ASN A 152 -4.17 -0.19 -18.22
CA ASN A 152 -5.02 -0.15 -17.02
C ASN A 152 -6.29 -1.01 -17.18
N ALA A 153 -6.76 -1.19 -18.41
CA ALA A 153 -7.92 -2.03 -18.72
C ALA A 153 -7.66 -3.53 -18.50
N GLN A 154 -6.40 -3.95 -18.30
CA GLN A 154 -6.03 -5.33 -18.01
C GLN A 154 -5.79 -5.59 -16.51
N ILE A 155 -5.80 -4.55 -15.69
CA ILE A 155 -5.63 -4.65 -14.24
C ILE A 155 -6.96 -5.05 -13.62
N GLN A 156 -6.95 -6.12 -12.82
CA GLN A 156 -8.15 -6.67 -12.18
C GLN A 156 -7.90 -6.81 -10.68
N VAL A 157 -8.96 -6.59 -9.89
CA VAL A 157 -8.97 -6.58 -8.42
C VAL A 157 -9.71 -7.79 -7.89
#